data_AF-A0A165PXH5-F1
#
_entry.id   AF-A0A165PXH5-F1
#
_cell.length_a   1.000
_cell.length_b   1.000
_cell.length_c   1.000
_cell.angle_alpha   90.00
_cell.angle_beta   90.00
_cell.angle_gamma   90.00
#
_symmetry.space_group_name_H-M   'P 1'
#
loop_
_entity.id
_entity.type
_entity.pdbx_description
1 polymer ?
#
loop_
_entity_poly.entity_id
_entity_poly.type
_entity_poly.pdbx_seq_one_letter_code
_entity_poly.pdbx_strand_id
1 'polypeptide(L)'
;MSQPPQTDVSRPAALARATLQTSSRLQQQALLEQPSDEYLDGIEEEWNRRLDIEVETLVEGMSDLVAIASIGDKDKFRVAHESFQAQCRAESMVRAANSLLSLTHSLKLLLLLADESQIVRQRTAELSRVRTEVDAQRAKATELCDGLLHDEVLEGPVQAVAADSGA
;
A
#
# COMPACT_ATOMS: atom_id res chain seq x y z
N MET A 1 -31.09 29.70 39.63
CA MET A 1 -30.94 28.86 38.41
C MET A 1 -29.68 29.30 37.69
N SER A 2 -28.58 28.54 37.83
CA SER A 2 -27.42 28.53 36.90
C SER A 2 -26.25 27.74 37.51
N GLN A 3 -26.23 26.41 37.30
CA GLN A 3 -25.03 25.59 37.49
C GLN A 3 -24.08 25.82 36.29
N PRO A 4 -22.76 25.96 36.50
CA PRO A 4 -21.80 25.99 35.39
C PRO A 4 -21.69 24.60 34.72
N PRO A 5 -21.36 24.52 33.42
CA PRO A 5 -21.29 23.25 32.70
C PRO A 5 -20.16 22.37 33.22
N GLN A 6 -20.52 21.17 33.68
CA GLN A 6 -19.63 20.15 34.17
C GLN A 6 -18.92 19.48 32.98
N THR A 7 -17.63 19.77 32.83
CA THR A 7 -16.79 19.17 31.80
C THR A 7 -16.47 17.73 32.15
N ASP A 8 -17.00 16.79 31.36
CA ASP A 8 -16.70 15.36 31.45
C ASP A 8 -15.31 15.09 30.84
N VAL A 9 -14.27 15.37 31.62
CA VAL A 9 -12.90 15.03 31.25
C VAL A 9 -12.64 13.61 31.76
N SER A 10 -12.79 12.64 30.85
CA SER A 10 -12.35 11.27 31.09
C SER A 10 -10.89 11.27 31.51
N ARG A 11 -10.63 10.87 32.76
CA ARG A 11 -9.28 10.60 33.28
C ARG A 11 -8.57 9.68 32.29
N PRO A 12 -7.33 9.98 31.84
CA PRO A 12 -6.54 8.99 31.12
C PRO A 12 -6.24 7.85 32.09
N ALA A 13 -7.03 6.79 32.00
CA ALA A 13 -6.74 5.52 32.65
C ALA A 13 -5.39 5.05 32.09
N ALA A 14 -4.42 4.91 32.98
CA ALA A 14 -3.12 4.35 32.67
C ALA A 14 -3.29 2.92 32.13
N LEU A 15 -3.32 2.78 30.81
CA LEU A 15 -3.18 1.49 30.16
C LEU A 15 -1.73 1.03 30.37
N ALA A 16 -1.58 -0.12 31.03
CA ALA A 16 -0.33 -0.82 31.17
C ALA A 16 0.29 -1.01 29.77
N ARG A 17 1.47 -0.40 29.54
CA ARG A 17 2.30 -0.63 28.36
C ARG A 17 2.71 -2.10 28.32
N ALA A 18 1.98 -2.91 27.56
CA ALA A 18 2.43 -4.25 27.19
C ALA A 18 3.63 -4.11 26.25
N THR A 19 4.82 -4.46 26.72
CA THR A 19 6.05 -4.59 25.95
C THR A 19 5.99 -5.85 25.07
N LEU A 20 5.14 -5.84 24.05
CA LEU A 20 4.95 -6.96 23.14
C LEU A 20 5.17 -6.54 21.67
N GLN A 21 6.27 -5.83 21.40
CA GLN A 21 6.59 -5.35 20.04
C GLN A 21 8.09 -5.32 19.70
N THR A 22 8.97 -5.96 20.46
CA THR A 22 10.41 -5.94 20.12
C THR A 22 10.75 -6.94 19.01
N SER A 23 10.15 -8.14 19.01
CA SER A 23 10.43 -9.16 17.99
C SER A 23 9.83 -8.82 16.63
N SER A 24 8.59 -8.29 16.58
CA SER A 24 7.96 -7.94 15.30
C SER A 24 8.66 -6.76 14.62
N ARG A 25 9.24 -5.83 15.41
CA ARG A 25 9.89 -4.63 14.89
C ARG A 25 11.27 -4.93 14.30
N LEU A 26 12.01 -5.86 14.90
CA LEU A 26 13.28 -6.34 14.33
C LEU A 26 13.07 -7.13 13.03
N GLN A 27 12.01 -7.95 12.95
CA GLN A 27 11.61 -8.59 11.70
C GLN A 27 11.20 -7.57 10.63
N GLN A 28 10.43 -6.54 10.99
CA GLN A 28 10.07 -5.47 10.06
C GLN A 28 11.27 -4.61 9.64
N GLN A 29 12.28 -4.41 10.49
CA GLN A 29 13.48 -3.65 10.13
C GLN A 29 14.38 -4.42 9.15
N ALA A 30 14.57 -5.73 9.36
CA ALA A 30 15.31 -6.57 8.40
C ALA A 30 14.60 -6.69 7.04
N LEU A 31 13.27 -6.66 7.03
CA LEU A 31 12.44 -6.68 5.82
C LEU A 31 12.55 -5.40 4.98
N LEU A 32 12.91 -4.27 5.59
CA LEU A 32 13.04 -2.97 4.92
C LEU A 32 14.45 -2.74 4.31
N GLU A 33 15.43 -3.57 4.66
CA GLU A 33 16.79 -3.52 4.10
C GLU A 33 17.01 -4.50 2.93
N GLN A 34 16.03 -5.37 2.64
CA GLN A 34 16.08 -6.25 1.47
C GLN A 34 15.87 -5.48 0.16
N PRO A 35 16.57 -5.85 -0.93
CA PRO A 35 16.29 -5.29 -2.24
C PRO A 35 14.81 -5.54 -2.59
N SER A 36 14.16 -4.52 -3.17
CA SER A 36 12.71 -4.55 -3.44
C SER A 36 12.27 -5.79 -4.22
N ASP A 37 13.13 -6.34 -5.07
CA ASP A 37 12.81 -7.51 -5.89
C ASP A 37 12.81 -8.80 -5.05
N GLU A 38 13.80 -9.01 -4.18
CA GLU A 38 13.87 -10.18 -3.29
C GLU A 38 12.71 -10.19 -2.26
N TYR A 39 12.27 -9.00 -1.84
CA TYR A 39 11.08 -8.87 -0.99
C TYR A 39 9.78 -9.29 -1.70
N LEU A 40 9.62 -8.90 -2.97
CA LEU A 40 8.45 -9.27 -3.77
C LEU A 40 8.45 -10.77 -4.09
N ASP A 41 9.61 -11.34 -4.43
CA ASP A 41 9.78 -12.78 -4.64
C ASP A 41 9.42 -13.56 -3.37
N GLY A 42 9.86 -13.09 -2.20
CA GLY A 42 9.53 -13.72 -0.92
C GLY A 42 8.03 -13.70 -0.60
N ILE A 43 7.34 -12.61 -0.94
CA ILE A 43 5.87 -12.52 -0.82
C ILE A 43 5.23 -13.51 -1.79
N GLU A 44 5.61 -13.51 -3.06
CA GLU A 44 5.05 -14.40 -4.08
C GLU A 44 5.18 -15.87 -3.65
N GLU A 45 6.37 -16.28 -3.20
CA GLU A 45 6.66 -17.62 -2.69
C GLU A 45 5.77 -17.97 -1.48
N GLU A 46 5.52 -17.04 -0.57
CA GLU A 46 4.62 -17.25 0.57
C GLU A 46 3.17 -17.46 0.13
N TRP A 47 2.69 -16.68 -0.84
CA TRP A 47 1.35 -16.84 -1.41
C TRP A 47 1.20 -18.17 -2.14
N ASN A 48 2.20 -18.56 -2.94
CA ASN A 48 2.22 -19.84 -3.63
C ASN A 48 2.21 -21.00 -2.64
N ARG A 49 3.06 -20.95 -1.61
CA ARG A 49 3.09 -21.98 -0.56
C ARG A 49 1.76 -22.13 0.16
N ARG A 50 1.09 -21.01 0.48
CA ARG A 50 -0.23 -21.04 1.12
C ARG A 50 -1.28 -21.62 0.17
N LEU A 51 -1.26 -21.25 -1.10
CA LEU A 51 -2.16 -21.81 -2.11
C LEU A 51 -1.97 -23.32 -2.24
N ASP A 52 -0.73 -23.78 -2.34
CA ASP A 52 -0.40 -25.20 -2.51
C ASP A 52 -0.94 -26.04 -1.36
N ILE A 53 -0.75 -25.60 -0.11
CA ILE A 53 -1.25 -26.32 1.08
C ILE A 53 -2.78 -26.48 1.05
N GLU A 54 -3.50 -25.42 0.70
CA GLU A 54 -4.97 -25.45 0.69
C GLU A 54 -5.51 -26.30 -0.47
N VAL A 55 -4.84 -26.26 -1.63
CA VAL A 55 -5.18 -27.10 -2.78
C VAL A 55 -4.86 -28.57 -2.50
N GLU A 56 -3.70 -28.87 -1.92
CA GLU A 56 -3.32 -30.23 -1.51
C GLU A 56 -4.34 -30.80 -0.53
N THR A 57 -4.74 -30.03 0.48
CA THR A 57 -5.79 -30.41 1.45
C THR A 57 -7.11 -30.75 0.74
N LEU A 58 -7.47 -30.01 -0.31
CA LEU A 58 -8.69 -30.24 -1.08
C LEU A 58 -8.60 -31.53 -1.91
N VAL A 59 -7.46 -31.76 -2.58
CA VAL A 59 -7.22 -32.93 -3.43
C VAL A 59 -7.12 -34.21 -2.59
N GLU A 60 -6.34 -34.19 -1.51
CA GLU A 60 -6.20 -35.30 -0.58
C GLU A 60 -7.55 -35.62 0.07
N GLY A 61 -8.28 -34.59 0.54
CA GLY A 61 -9.61 -34.75 1.12
C GLY A 61 -10.60 -35.40 0.15
N MET A 62 -10.58 -35.02 -1.13
CA MET A 62 -11.45 -35.62 -2.15
C MET A 62 -11.05 -37.07 -2.46
N SER A 63 -9.75 -37.36 -2.55
CA SER A 63 -9.24 -38.73 -2.74
C SER A 63 -9.69 -39.65 -1.61
N ASP A 64 -9.57 -39.19 -0.37
CA ASP A 64 -10.02 -39.92 0.82
C ASP A 64 -11.53 -40.17 0.81
N LEU A 65 -12.34 -39.18 0.43
CA LEU A 65 -13.79 -39.35 0.32
C LEU A 65 -14.17 -40.38 -0.74
N VAL A 66 -13.49 -40.39 -1.88
CA VAL A 66 -13.70 -41.40 -2.94
C VAL A 66 -13.30 -42.79 -2.44
N ALA A 67 -12.19 -42.90 -1.70
CA ALA A 67 -11.76 -44.16 -1.10
C ALA A 67 -12.78 -44.69 -0.08
N ILE A 68 -13.31 -43.82 0.79
CA ILE A 68 -14.35 -44.16 1.76
C ILE A 68 -15.67 -44.52 1.05
N ALA A 69 -16.02 -43.85 -0.04
CA ALA A 69 -17.24 -44.11 -0.80
C ALA A 69 -17.20 -45.42 -1.61
N SER A 70 -16.03 -46.05 -1.76
CA SER A 70 -15.90 -47.32 -2.47
C SER A 70 -16.79 -48.41 -1.84
N ILE A 71 -17.52 -49.12 -2.70
CA ILE A 71 -18.50 -50.13 -2.30
C ILE A 71 -17.76 -51.44 -2.00
N GLY A 72 -17.96 -51.99 -0.80
CA GLY A 72 -17.43 -53.28 -0.36
C GLY A 72 -18.22 -53.82 0.82
N ASP A 73 -17.93 -55.04 1.28
CA ASP A 73 -18.56 -55.62 2.47
C ASP A 73 -18.12 -54.87 3.73
N LYS A 74 -18.97 -53.97 4.20
CA LYS A 74 -18.73 -53.10 5.35
C LYS A 74 -19.63 -53.49 6.52
N ASP A 75 -19.04 -53.67 7.70
CA ASP A 75 -19.76 -53.86 8.95
C ASP A 75 -20.34 -52.53 9.47
N LYS A 76 -21.43 -52.59 10.25
CA LYS A 76 -22.14 -51.42 10.81
C LYS A 76 -21.23 -50.46 11.58
N PHE A 77 -20.22 -50.98 12.27
CA PHE A 77 -19.24 -50.17 13.01
C PHE A 77 -18.25 -49.47 12.08
N ARG A 78 -17.86 -50.14 10.98
CA ARG A 78 -17.01 -49.54 9.94
C ARG A 78 -17.74 -48.41 9.23
N VAL A 79 -19.02 -48.62 8.87
CA VAL A 79 -19.85 -47.59 8.24
C VAL A 79 -19.97 -46.36 9.14
N ALA A 80 -20.18 -46.54 10.45
CA ALA A 80 -20.23 -45.42 11.39
C ALA A 80 -18.90 -44.65 11.44
N HIS A 81 -17.77 -45.35 11.52
CA HIS A 81 -16.45 -44.72 11.55
C HIS A 81 -16.11 -43.99 10.24
N GLU A 82 -16.38 -44.62 9.10
CA GLU A 82 -16.22 -44.05 7.77
C GLU A 82 -17.10 -42.80 7.57
N SER A 83 -18.33 -42.80 8.10
CA SER A 83 -19.21 -41.63 8.04
C SER A 83 -18.69 -40.43 8.83
N PHE A 84 -18.09 -40.67 10.00
CA PHE A 84 -17.46 -39.63 10.79
C PHE A 84 -16.18 -39.10 10.11
N GLN A 85 -15.35 -40.00 9.59
CA GLN A 85 -14.16 -39.62 8.83
C GLN A 85 -14.51 -38.77 7.61
N ALA A 86 -15.56 -39.16 6.86
CA ALA A 86 -16.04 -38.39 5.72
C ALA A 86 -16.52 -36.99 6.13
N GLN A 87 -17.22 -36.86 7.25
CA GLN A 87 -17.64 -35.55 7.79
C GLN A 87 -16.44 -34.67 8.15
N CYS A 88 -15.44 -35.20 8.87
CA CYS A 88 -14.24 -34.45 9.22
C CYS A 88 -13.46 -34.00 7.98
N ARG A 89 -13.32 -34.89 6.98
CA ARG A 89 -12.66 -34.54 5.71
C ARG A 89 -13.41 -33.45 4.97
N ALA A 90 -14.74 -33.54 4.89
CA ALA A 90 -15.57 -32.50 4.28
C ALA A 90 -15.44 -31.15 5.00
N GLU A 91 -15.39 -31.13 6.34
CA GLU A 91 -15.17 -29.91 7.11
C GLU A 91 -13.81 -29.27 6.82
N SER A 92 -12.74 -30.08 6.81
CA SER A 92 -11.39 -29.61 6.45
C SER A 92 -11.34 -29.03 5.04
N MET A 93 -12.00 -29.67 4.07
CA MET A 93 -12.08 -29.17 2.69
C MET A 93 -12.85 -27.85 2.59
N VAL A 94 -13.96 -27.69 3.32
CA VAL A 94 -14.73 -26.44 3.36
C VAL A 94 -13.89 -25.31 3.96
N ARG A 95 -13.12 -25.60 5.01
CA ARG A 95 -12.20 -24.63 5.61
C ARG A 95 -11.12 -24.21 4.61
N ALA A 96 -10.53 -25.15 3.88
CA ALA A 96 -9.52 -24.87 2.86
C ALA A 96 -10.08 -24.02 1.71
N ALA A 97 -11.29 -24.34 1.23
CA ALA A 97 -11.97 -23.54 0.21
C ALA A 97 -12.25 -22.09 0.68
N ASN A 98 -12.64 -21.91 1.95
CA ASN A 98 -12.84 -20.58 2.51
C ASN A 98 -11.52 -19.80 2.69
N SER A 99 -10.43 -20.51 2.97
CA SER A 99 -9.07 -19.96 2.99
C SER A 99 -8.67 -19.44 1.59
N LEU A 100 -8.85 -20.26 0.54
CA LEU A 100 -8.62 -19.87 -0.86
C LEU A 100 -9.46 -18.64 -1.29
N LEU A 101 -10.72 -18.57 -0.85
CA LEU A 101 -11.57 -17.41 -1.10
C LEU A 101 -11.00 -16.15 -0.44
N SER A 102 -10.53 -16.27 0.81
CA SER A 102 -9.91 -15.18 1.54
C SER A 102 -8.60 -14.73 0.87
N LEU A 103 -7.77 -15.68 0.43
CA LEU A 103 -6.54 -15.38 -0.32
C LEU A 103 -6.85 -14.62 -1.62
N THR A 104 -7.87 -15.06 -2.36
CA THR A 104 -8.32 -14.39 -3.59
C THR A 104 -8.76 -12.95 -3.32
N HIS A 105 -9.49 -12.71 -2.23
CA HIS A 105 -9.91 -11.37 -1.84
C HIS A 105 -8.69 -10.48 -1.51
N SER A 106 -7.72 -11.00 -0.77
CA SER A 106 -6.47 -10.27 -0.48
C SER A 106 -5.67 -9.94 -1.73
N LEU A 107 -5.53 -10.86 -2.68
CA LEU A 107 -4.84 -10.61 -3.95
C LEU A 107 -5.56 -9.52 -4.77
N LYS A 108 -6.90 -9.55 -4.81
CA LYS A 108 -7.70 -8.49 -5.45
C LYS A 108 -7.45 -7.13 -4.80
N LEU A 109 -7.42 -7.06 -3.47
CA LEU A 109 -7.12 -5.81 -2.76
C LEU A 109 -5.70 -5.32 -3.05
N LEU A 110 -4.71 -6.22 -3.08
CA LEU A 110 -3.32 -5.87 -3.39
C LEU A 110 -3.22 -5.26 -4.80
N LEU A 111 -3.90 -5.85 -5.79
CA LEU A 111 -3.97 -5.32 -7.14
C LEU A 111 -4.62 -3.93 -7.19
N LEU A 112 -5.77 -3.75 -6.52
CA LEU A 112 -6.49 -2.47 -6.50
C LEU A 112 -5.67 -1.37 -5.82
N LEU A 113 -4.97 -1.69 -4.73
CA LEU A 113 -4.13 -0.74 -3.99
C LEU A 113 -2.83 -0.41 -4.76
N ALA A 114 -2.26 -1.39 -5.46
CA ALA A 114 -1.06 -1.19 -6.27
C ALA A 114 -1.33 -0.16 -7.39
N ASP A 115 -2.48 -0.22 -8.04
CA ASP A 115 -2.86 0.69 -9.12
C ASP A 115 -2.94 2.15 -8.63
N GLU A 116 -3.56 2.38 -7.46
CA GLU A 116 -3.65 3.73 -6.87
C GLU A 116 -2.26 4.31 -6.53
N SER A 117 -1.35 3.47 -6.04
CA SER A 117 0.02 3.90 -5.74
C SER A 117 0.81 4.31 -6.99
N GLN A 118 0.59 3.66 -8.14
CA GLN A 118 1.22 3.99 -9.41
C GLN A 118 0.68 5.31 -9.96
N ILE A 119 -0.63 5.53 -9.90
CA ILE A 119 -1.29 6.78 -10.30
C ILE A 119 -0.75 7.96 -9.47
N VAL A 120 -0.61 7.80 -8.15
CA VAL A 120 -0.07 8.84 -7.27
C VAL A 120 1.41 9.12 -7.58
N ARG A 121 2.22 8.09 -7.86
CA ARG A 121 3.62 8.26 -8.26
C ARG A 121 3.75 9.02 -9.58
N GLN A 122 2.97 8.65 -10.60
CA GLN A 122 2.97 9.32 -11.89
C GLN A 122 2.51 10.78 -11.76
N ARG A 123 1.43 11.03 -11.02
CA ARG A 123 0.97 12.40 -10.71
C ARG A 123 2.04 13.22 -9.99
N THR A 124 2.74 12.62 -9.03
CA THR A 124 3.79 13.31 -8.26
C THR A 124 4.99 13.67 -9.14
N ALA A 125 5.36 12.79 -10.08
CA ALA A 125 6.41 13.04 -11.06
C ALA A 125 6.02 14.13 -12.07
N GLU A 126 4.78 14.14 -12.55
CA GLU A 126 4.29 15.21 -13.43
C GLU A 126 4.21 16.56 -12.70
N LEU A 127 3.73 16.57 -11.44
CA LEU A 127 3.69 17.78 -10.62
C LEU A 127 5.09 18.33 -10.33
N SER A 128 6.09 17.49 -10.11
CA SER A 128 7.47 17.96 -9.88
C SER A 128 8.06 18.56 -11.16
N ARG A 129 7.81 17.96 -12.32
CA ARG A 129 8.20 18.50 -13.63
C ARG A 129 7.56 19.85 -13.93
N VAL A 130 6.25 19.97 -13.70
CA VAL A 130 5.54 21.25 -13.92
C VAL A 130 6.07 22.32 -12.97
N ARG A 131 6.39 21.98 -11.71
CA ARG A 131 6.99 22.92 -10.77
C ARG A 131 8.36 23.42 -11.23
N THR A 132 9.24 22.54 -11.68
CA THR A 132 10.56 22.96 -12.18
C THR A 132 10.46 23.81 -13.44
N GLU A 133 9.48 23.55 -14.31
CA GLU A 133 9.21 24.40 -15.48
C GLU A 133 8.66 25.77 -15.08
N VAL A 134 7.72 25.83 -14.13
CA VAL A 134 7.20 27.10 -13.58
C VAL A 134 8.31 27.90 -12.92
N ASP A 135 9.18 27.26 -12.13
CA ASP A 135 10.30 27.94 -11.47
C ASP A 135 11.32 28.46 -12.50
N ALA A 136 11.60 27.68 -13.56
CA ALA A 136 12.46 28.13 -14.65
C ALA A 136 11.85 29.30 -15.46
N GLN A 137 10.53 29.27 -15.72
CA GLN A 137 9.83 30.37 -16.39
C GLN A 137 9.74 31.62 -15.51
N ARG A 138 9.53 31.45 -14.20
CA ARG A 138 9.60 32.55 -13.24
C ARG A 138 10.98 33.18 -13.20
N ALA A 139 12.04 32.37 -13.18
CA ALA A 139 13.42 32.85 -13.23
C ALA A 139 13.69 33.68 -14.49
N LYS A 140 13.25 33.20 -15.66
CA LYS A 140 13.32 33.95 -16.93
C LYS A 140 12.51 35.24 -16.91
N ALA A 141 11.31 35.22 -16.32
CA ALA A 141 10.47 36.41 -16.20
C ALA A 141 11.09 37.45 -15.27
N THR A 142 11.70 37.04 -14.16
CA THR A 142 12.47 37.96 -13.29
C THR A 142 13.67 38.56 -14.00
N GLU A 143 14.41 37.76 -14.77
CA GLU A 143 15.57 38.25 -15.55
C GLU A 143 15.14 39.29 -16.60
N LEU A 144 14.03 39.05 -17.31
CA LEU A 144 13.49 40.00 -18.28
C LEU A 144 12.95 41.27 -17.62
N CYS A 145 12.27 41.16 -16.47
CA CYS A 145 11.81 42.31 -15.70
C CYS A 145 12.99 43.15 -15.17
N ASP A 146 14.04 42.51 -14.68
CA ASP A 146 15.26 43.19 -14.26
C ASP A 146 15.92 43.90 -15.44
N GLY A 147 15.99 43.28 -16.62
CA GLY A 147 16.52 43.91 -17.84
C GLY A 147 15.76 45.19 -18.22
N LEU A 148 14.43 45.17 -18.19
CA LEU A 148 13.60 46.35 -18.50
C LEU A 148 13.73 47.47 -17.46
N LEU A 149 13.86 47.12 -16.18
CA LEU A 149 14.06 48.09 -15.09
C LEU A 149 15.42 48.80 -15.16
N HIS A 150 16.44 48.17 -15.77
CA HIS A 150 17.76 48.80 -15.96
C HIS A 150 17.85 49.59 -17.28
N ASP A 151 17.08 49.22 -18.31
CA ASP A 151 17.06 49.91 -19.61
C ASP A 151 16.28 51.24 -19.54
N GLU A 152 15.18 51.32 -18.79
CA GLU A 152 14.47 52.59 -18.56
C GLU A 152 15.26 53.63 -17.75
N VAL A 153 16.35 53.24 -17.09
CA VAL A 153 17.24 54.18 -16.37
C VAL A 153 18.18 54.92 -17.34
N LEU A 154 18.30 54.48 -18.59
CA LEU A 154 19.23 55.05 -19.58
C LEU A 154 18.59 56.01 -20.61
N GLU A 155 17.26 56.14 -20.69
CA GLU A 155 16.58 57.18 -21.49
C GLU A 155 16.31 58.47 -20.69
N GLY A 156 17.35 59.00 -20.05
CA GLY A 156 17.37 60.37 -19.54
C GLY A 156 18.79 60.93 -19.60
N PRO A 157 19.16 61.64 -20.69
CA PRO A 157 19.27 63.09 -20.53
C PRO A 157 18.87 63.89 -21.78
N VAL A 158 18.04 64.91 -21.58
CA VAL A 158 17.93 66.06 -22.49
C VAL A 158 19.30 66.74 -22.51
N GLN A 159 20.02 66.61 -23.63
CA GLN A 159 21.22 67.39 -23.93
C GLN A 159 20.86 68.88 -23.93
N ALA A 160 21.24 69.58 -22.87
CA ALA A 160 21.30 71.03 -22.85
C ALA A 160 22.41 71.49 -23.82
N VAL A 161 21.97 72.19 -24.85
CA VAL A 161 22.75 72.83 -25.90
C VAL A 161 23.82 73.75 -25.31
N ALA A 162 25.09 73.40 -25.55
CA ALA A 162 26.21 74.34 -25.50
C ALA A 162 26.92 74.28 -26.85
N ALA A 163 26.61 75.24 -27.73
CA ALA A 163 27.39 75.55 -28.91
C ALA A 163 27.36 77.07 -29.10
N ASP A 164 28.38 77.71 -28.53
CA ASP A 164 28.85 79.03 -28.91
C ASP A 164 29.55 78.94 -30.28
N SER A 165 29.11 79.73 -31.27
CA SER A 165 29.98 80.34 -32.29
C SER A 165 29.20 81.31 -33.21
N GLY A 166 29.59 82.59 -33.17
CA GLY A 166 29.82 83.36 -34.41
C GLY A 166 28.78 84.40 -34.83
N ALA A 167 28.91 85.62 -34.30
CA ALA A 167 29.13 86.86 -35.06
C ALA A 167 29.44 88.03 -34.11
#